data_AF-A0A7V3T294-F1
#
_entry.id   AF-A0A7V3T294-F1
#
_cell.length_a   1.000
_cell.length_b   1.000
_cell.length_c   1.000
_cell.angle_alpha   90.00
_cell.angle_beta   90.00
_cell.angle_gamma   90.00
#
_symmetry.space_group_name_H-M   'P 1'
#
loop_
_entity.id
_entity.type
_entity.pdbx_description
1 polymer ?
#
loop_
_entity_poly.entity_id
_entity_poly.type
_entity_poly.pdbx_seq_one_letter_code
_entity_poly.pdbx_strand_id
1 'polypeptide(L)'
;MCNGELRDQIQNKSHNGAEKKELMGKIEDAYKLYKLSEVFLKDVIDDYGKLKIARIRLEFARYELMRLLEEAREKGIKLDSSNPAREFFFPSS
;
A
#
# COMPACT_ATOMS: atom_id res chain seq x y z
N MET A 1 -21.62 -0.01 -39.60
CA MET A 1 -20.34 0.61 -39.19
C MET A 1 -20.29 0.60 -37.67
N CYS A 2 -19.62 -0.38 -37.05
CA CYS A 2 -19.55 -0.52 -35.59
C CYS A 2 -18.08 -0.37 -35.11
N ASN A 3 -17.47 0.77 -35.42
CA ASN A 3 -16.08 1.07 -35.03
C ASN A 3 -15.97 1.95 -33.77
N GLY A 4 -17.09 2.39 -33.18
CA GLY A 4 -17.12 3.26 -32.00
C GLY A 4 -16.90 2.49 -30.69
N GLU A 5 -17.63 1.38 -30.49
CA GLU A 5 -17.64 0.61 -29.23
C GLU A 5 -16.28 -0.04 -28.90
N LEU A 6 -15.44 -0.29 -29.91
CA LEU A 6 -14.12 -0.87 -29.73
C LEU A 6 -13.10 0.13 -29.15
N ARG A 7 -13.24 1.43 -29.46
CA ARG A 7 -12.33 2.47 -28.96
C ARG A 7 -12.56 2.75 -27.48
N ASP A 8 -13.83 2.85 -27.06
CA ASP A 8 -14.19 3.12 -25.66
C ASP A 8 -13.78 1.97 -24.73
N GLN A 9 -13.84 0.72 -25.20
CA GLN A 9 -13.36 -0.45 -24.45
C GLN A 9 -11.84 -0.46 -24.26
N ILE A 10 -11.07 -0.03 -25.27
CA ILE A 10 -9.60 0.04 -25.16
C ILE A 10 -9.17 1.15 -24.20
N GLN A 11 -9.84 2.30 -24.25
CA GLN A 11 -9.51 3.45 -23.42
C GLN A 11 -9.81 3.20 -21.93
N ASN A 12 -10.94 2.55 -21.63
CA ASN A 12 -11.29 2.14 -20.26
C ASN A 12 -10.36 1.05 -19.70
N LYS A 13 -9.90 0.11 -20.55
CA LYS A 13 -9.00 -0.97 -20.12
C LYS A 13 -7.59 -0.48 -19.81
N SER A 14 -7.09 0.50 -20.56
CA SER A 14 -5.80 1.16 -20.28
C SER A 14 -5.82 2.00 -19.01
N HIS A 15 -6.94 2.67 -18.69
CA HIS A 15 -7.07 3.49 -17.49
C HIS A 15 -7.00 2.65 -16.21
N ASN A 16 -7.74 1.54 -16.15
CA ASN A 16 -7.74 0.62 -15.01
C ASN A 16 -6.36 -0.03 -14.75
N GLY A 17 -5.57 -0.28 -15.80
CA GLY A 17 -4.22 -0.84 -15.66
C GLY A 17 -3.22 0.14 -15.04
N ALA A 18 -3.30 1.43 -15.42
CA ALA A 18 -2.45 2.48 -14.87
C ALA A 18 -2.79 2.76 -13.40
N GLU A 19 -4.08 2.87 -13.07
CA GLU A 19 -4.55 3.07 -11.70
C GLU A 19 -4.15 1.90 -10.78
N LYS A 20 -4.28 0.66 -11.26
CA LYS A 20 -3.80 -0.52 -10.53
C LYS A 20 -2.30 -0.41 -10.21
N LYS A 21 -1.49 -0.06 -11.22
CA LYS A 21 -0.04 0.06 -11.04
C LYS A 21 0.33 1.17 -10.06
N GLU A 22 -0.37 2.30 -10.13
CA GLU A 22 -0.19 3.41 -9.20
C GLU A 22 -0.51 3.01 -7.76
N LEU A 23 -1.66 2.36 -7.55
CA LEU A 23 -2.06 1.89 -6.22
C LEU A 23 -1.08 0.87 -5.65
N MET A 24 -0.58 -0.07 -6.48
CA MET A 24 0.45 -1.01 -6.06
C MET A 24 1.75 -0.29 -5.65
N GLY A 25 2.18 0.72 -6.42
CA GLY A 25 3.35 1.54 -6.04
C GLY A 25 3.16 2.26 -4.71
N LYS A 26 1.98 2.84 -4.47
CA LYS A 26 1.65 3.48 -3.18
C LYS A 26 1.71 2.50 -2.02
N ILE A 27 1.19 1.27 -2.19
CA ILE A 27 1.25 0.23 -1.17
C ILE A 27 2.69 -0.16 -0.85
N GLU A 28 3.53 -0.34 -1.86
CA GLU A 28 4.95 -0.66 -1.66
C GLU A 28 5.68 0.44 -0.90
N ASP A 29 5.44 1.71 -1.24
CA ASP A 29 6.10 2.83 -0.57
C ASP A 29 5.58 3.03 0.86
N ALA A 30 4.28 2.88 1.09
CA ALA A 30 3.70 2.88 2.43
C ALA A 30 4.28 1.74 3.30
N TYR A 31 4.48 0.56 2.71
CA TYR A 31 5.10 -0.57 3.40
C TYR A 31 6.55 -0.29 3.78
N LYS A 32 7.35 0.27 2.85
CA LYS A 32 8.74 0.67 3.15
C LYS A 32 8.78 1.68 4.30
N LEU A 33 7.90 2.69 4.27
CA LEU A 33 7.81 3.69 5.33
C LEU A 33 7.42 3.08 6.68
N TYR A 34 6.46 2.16 6.68
CA TYR A 34 6.08 1.40 7.87
C TYR A 34 7.30 0.64 8.45
N LYS A 35 8.04 -0.09 7.60
CA LYS A 35 9.23 -0.83 8.05
C LYS A 35 10.35 0.05 8.55
N LEU A 36 10.61 1.18 7.88
CA LEU A 36 11.58 2.16 8.35
C LEU A 36 11.18 2.74 9.71
N SER A 37 9.89 2.99 9.91
CA SER A 37 9.37 3.47 11.20
C SER A 37 9.47 2.40 12.29
N GLU A 38 9.30 1.12 11.94
CA GLU A 38 9.45 -0.01 12.85
C GLU A 38 10.91 -0.16 13.31
N VAL A 39 11.87 -0.04 12.38
CA VAL A 39 13.31 -0.06 12.69
C VAL A 39 13.70 1.14 13.55
N PHE A 40 13.29 2.35 13.15
CA PHE A 40 13.59 3.57 13.90
C PHE A 40 13.04 3.51 15.33
N LEU A 41 11.83 2.96 15.53
CA LEU A 41 11.25 2.78 16.86
C LEU A 41 12.12 1.90 17.76
N LYS A 42 12.71 0.83 17.21
CA LYS A 42 13.63 -0.05 17.95
C LYS A 42 14.92 0.66 18.32
N ASP A 43 15.41 1.55 17.45
CA ASP A 43 16.67 2.29 17.67
C ASP A 43 16.55 3.42 18.71
N VAL A 44 15.36 3.98 18.92
CA VAL A 44 15.16 5.13 19.83
C VAL A 44 14.51 4.77 21.17
N ILE A 45 14.52 3.49 21.55
CA ILE A 45 13.79 2.99 22.72
C ILE A 45 14.20 3.65 24.04
N ASP A 46 15.47 4.08 24.14
CA ASP A 46 16.06 4.66 25.35
C ASP A 46 15.89 6.19 25.44
N ASP A 47 15.39 6.85 24.38
CA ASP A 47 15.14 8.29 24.36
C ASP A 47 13.62 8.55 24.36
N TYR A 48 13.06 8.87 25.53
CA TYR A 48 11.61 9.04 25.71
C TYR A 48 10.98 10.06 24.74
N GLY A 49 11.70 11.14 24.42
CA GLY A 49 11.23 12.17 23.50
C GLY A 49 11.14 11.64 22.07
N LYS A 50 12.19 10.95 21.62
CA LYS A 50 12.22 10.32 20.29
C LYS A 50 11.27 9.13 20.19
N LEU A 51 11.11 8.36 21.26
CA LEU A 51 10.20 7.22 21.35
C LEU A 51 8.76 7.62 21.05
N LYS A 52 8.27 8.72 21.65
CA LYS A 52 6.91 9.20 21.40
C LYS A 52 6.69 9.57 19.93
N ILE A 53 7.65 10.27 19.34
CA ILE A 53 7.60 10.67 17.92
C ILE A 53 7.66 9.43 17.01
N ALA A 54 8.52 8.47 17.31
CA ALA A 54 8.65 7.22 16.55
C ALA A 54 7.36 6.40 16.60
N ARG A 55 6.69 6.32 17.75
CA ARG A 55 5.39 5.63 17.88
C ARG A 55 4.32 6.27 17.02
N ILE A 56 4.20 7.60 17.07
CA ILE A 56 3.24 8.35 16.25
C ILE A 56 3.52 8.10 14.76
N ARG A 57 4.78 8.21 14.33
CA ARG A 57 5.17 7.95 12.92
C ARG A 57 4.81 6.53 12.48
N LEU A 58 5.11 5.53 13.30
CA LEU A 58 4.77 4.14 13.00
C LEU A 58 3.24 3.95 12.89
N GLU A 59 2.46 4.57 13.77
CA GLU A 59 1.01 4.49 13.74
C GLU A 59 0.42 5.11 12.48
N PHE A 60 0.89 6.29 12.07
CA PHE A 60 0.49 6.91 10.80
C PHE A 60 0.87 6.06 9.59
N ALA A 61 2.09 5.54 9.54
CA ALA A 61 2.53 4.68 8.45
C ALA A 61 1.70 3.39 8.36
N ARG A 62 1.35 2.81 9.52
CA ARG A 62 0.46 1.64 9.60
C ARG A 62 -0.94 1.98 9.08
N TYR A 63 -1.51 3.10 9.52
CA TYR A 63 -2.85 3.52 9.09
C TYR A 63 -2.92 3.75 7.58
N GLU A 64 -1.93 4.46 7.02
CA GLU A 64 -1.89 4.71 5.58
C GLU A 64 -1.74 3.43 4.76
N LEU A 65 -0.86 2.51 5.21
CA LEU A 65 -0.74 1.20 4.59
C LEU A 65 -2.07 0.44 4.63
N MET A 66 -2.76 0.41 5.78
CA MET A 66 -4.08 -0.24 5.90
C MET A 66 -5.13 0.39 4.98
N ARG A 67 -5.16 1.73 4.89
CA ARG A 67 -6.09 2.46 4.02
C ARG A 67 -5.90 2.08 2.55
N LEU A 68 -4.65 2.06 2.08
CA LEU A 68 -4.31 1.71 0.68
C LEU A 68 -4.61 0.23 0.38
N LEU A 69 -4.40 -0.65 1.35
CA LEU A 69 -4.72 -2.07 1.21
C LEU A 69 -6.23 -2.30 1.12
N GLU A 70 -7.04 -1.60 1.92
CA GLU A 70 -8.50 -1.68 1.82
C GLU A 70 -8.99 -1.11 0.48
N GLU A 71 -8.42 0.02 0.03
CA GLU A 71 -8.70 0.58 -1.30
C GLU A 71 -8.39 -0.43 -2.42
N ALA A 72 -7.28 -1.17 -2.33
CA ALA A 72 -6.96 -2.22 -3.30
C ALA A 72 -7.97 -3.38 -3.24
N ARG A 73 -8.42 -3.76 -2.05
CA ARG A 73 -9.43 -4.79 -1.86
C ARG A 73 -10.78 -4.39 -2.45
N GLU A 74 -11.24 -3.17 -2.19
CA GLU A 74 -12.48 -2.61 -2.76
C GLU A 74 -12.45 -2.57 -4.28
N LYS A 75 -11.29 -2.27 -4.87
CA LYS A 75 -11.06 -2.27 -6.32
C LYS A 75 -10.82 -3.67 -6.91
N GLY A 76 -10.85 -4.74 -6.10
CA GLY A 76 -10.58 -6.10 -6.54
C GLY A 76 -9.14 -6.35 -7.00
N ILE A 77 -8.21 -5.48 -6.62
CA ILE A 77 -6.79 -5.56 -6.95
C ILE A 77 -6.13 -6.55 -6.02
N LYS A 78 -5.76 -7.72 -6.55
CA LYS A 78 -4.97 -8.70 -5.82
C LYS A 78 -3.52 -8.25 -5.73
N LEU A 79 -2.96 -8.31 -4.52
CA LEU A 79 -1.53 -8.16 -4.29
C LEU A 79 -0.80 -9.38 -4.82
N ASP A 80 0.22 -9.14 -5.64
CA ASP A 80 1.07 -10.20 -6.14
C ASP A 80 1.81 -10.90 -4.99
N SER A 81 2.17 -12.17 -5.18
CA SER A 81 2.90 -12.97 -4.19
C SER A 81 4.26 -12.37 -3.80
N SER A 82 4.84 -11.55 -4.67
CA SER A 82 6.09 -10.84 -4.43
C SER A 82 5.92 -9.57 -3.59
N ASN A 83 4.69 -9.11 -3.34
CA ASN A 83 4.47 -7.88 -2.60
C ASN A 83 4.66 -8.15 -1.09
N PRO A 84 5.65 -7.52 -0.44
CA PRO A 84 5.97 -7.78 0.96
C PRO A 84 4.86 -7.31 1.93
N ALA A 85 3.94 -6.45 1.49
CA ALA A 85 2.76 -6.07 2.26
C ALA A 85 1.73 -7.21 2.38
N ARG A 86 1.84 -8.27 1.57
CA ARG A 86 0.94 -9.44 1.62
C ARG A 86 1.04 -10.18 2.96
N GLU A 87 2.20 -10.18 3.61
CA GLU A 87 2.40 -10.80 4.93
C GLU A 87 1.63 -10.08 6.06
N PHE A 88 1.31 -8.80 5.90
CA PHE A 88 0.48 -8.06 6.87
C PHE A 88 -1.01 -8.44 6.80
N PHE A 89 -1.43 -9.16 5.75
CA PHE A 89 -2.83 -9.50 5.48
C PHE A 89 -3.21 -10.88 6.01
N PHE A 90 -2.25 -11.79 6.13
CA PHE A 90 -2.46 -13.13 6.66
C PHE A 90 -1.38 -13.42 7.69
N PRO A 91 -1.62 -13.16 8.99
CA PRO A 91 -0.82 -13.85 9.99
C PRO A 91 -0.96 -15.34 9.66
N SER A 92 0.16 -16.01 9.39
CA SER A 92 0.18 -17.47 9.28
C SER A 92 -0.40 -17.99 10.59
N SER A 93 -1.66 -18.45 10.56
CA SER A 93 -2.32 -19.10 11.68
C SER A 93 -1.52 -20.29 12.17
#